data_AF-A0A3N5RE29-F1
#
_entry.id   AF-A0A3N5RE29-F1
#
_cell.length_a   1.000
_cell.length_b   1.000
_cell.length_c   1.000
_cell.angle_alpha   90.00
_cell.angle_beta   90.00
_cell.angle_gamma   90.00
#
_symmetry.space_group_name_H-M   'P 1'
#
loop_
_entity.id
_entity.type
_entity.pdbx_description
1 polymer ?
#
loop_
_entity_poly.entity_id
_entity_poly.type
_entity_poly.pdbx_seq_one_letter_code
_entity_poly.pdbx_strand_id
1 'polypeptide(L)'
;MKIIIKILIIFVLLPVIGLIVWDGVSFLPHLSELKQLAKDGNDRIQSVGDVLYPIAVAGETKEGIRRYYTMRQVYMYLVFSKHRKSNLIWHLNNMLWNAASRIHINDQEAFGIWVNCSLSGCSEGLQAVAKKYYQKEIAELSTKELAGIVAVVRNPVRFQPGAPASEIRIKELLEKVKNP
;
A
#
# COMPACT_ATOMS: atom_id res chain seq x y z
N MET A 1 -21.57 -11.20 -41.63
CA MET A 1 -21.85 -10.25 -40.51
C MET A 1 -22.12 -10.95 -39.18
N LYS A 2 -23.11 -11.84 -39.05
CA LYS A 2 -23.45 -12.52 -37.76
C LYS A 2 -22.31 -13.35 -37.14
N ILE A 3 -21.48 -14.03 -37.95
CA ILE A 3 -20.35 -14.84 -37.45
C ILE A 3 -19.23 -13.95 -36.90
N ILE A 4 -18.90 -12.85 -37.58
CA ILE A 4 -17.90 -11.88 -37.13
C ILE A 4 -18.31 -11.28 -35.78
N ILE A 5 -19.59 -10.92 -35.62
CA ILE A 5 -20.13 -10.42 -34.34
C ILE A 5 -19.98 -11.47 -33.23
N LYS A 6 -20.29 -12.76 -33.49
CA LYS A 6 -20.11 -13.83 -32.51
C LYS A 6 -18.64 -14.02 -32.12
N ILE A 7 -17.72 -13.97 -33.07
CA ILE A 7 -16.27 -14.07 -32.80
C ILE A 7 -15.80 -12.90 -31.94
N LEU A 8 -16.22 -11.67 -32.27
CA LEU A 8 -15.91 -10.49 -31.48
C LEU A 8 -16.45 -10.59 -30.04
N ILE A 9 -17.69 -11.07 -29.88
CA ILE A 9 -18.29 -11.30 -28.56
C ILE A 9 -17.46 -12.30 -27.76
N ILE A 10 -17.07 -13.43 -28.34
CA ILE A 10 -16.25 -14.44 -27.65
C ILE A 10 -14.89 -13.85 -27.26
N PHE A 11 -14.27 -13.09 -28.16
CA PHE A 11 -12.96 -12.47 -27.93
C PHE A 11 -12.99 -11.46 -26.78
N VAL A 12 -14.12 -10.82 -26.52
CA VAL A 12 -14.31 -9.90 -25.39
C VAL A 12 -14.73 -10.64 -24.11
N LEU A 13 -15.66 -11.60 -24.21
CA LEU A 13 -16.19 -12.31 -23.04
C LEU A 13 -15.15 -13.22 -22.39
N LEU A 14 -14.30 -13.89 -23.19
CA LEU A 14 -13.36 -14.87 -22.66
C LEU A 14 -12.31 -14.24 -21.73
N PRO A 15 -11.69 -13.09 -22.04
CA PRO A 15 -10.86 -12.35 -21.09
C PRO A 15 -11.60 -11.91 -19.83
N VAL A 16 -12.85 -11.45 -19.95
CA VAL A 16 -13.66 -11.01 -18.81
C VAL A 16 -13.93 -12.18 -17.85
N ILE A 17 -14.36 -13.31 -18.38
CA ILE A 17 -14.57 -14.54 -17.59
C ILE A 17 -13.25 -14.98 -16.95
N GLY A 18 -12.15 -14.93 -17.70
CA GLY A 18 -10.83 -15.24 -17.18
C GLY A 18 -10.43 -14.36 -15.99
N LEU A 19 -10.73 -13.06 -16.04
CA LEU A 19 -10.48 -12.13 -14.93
C LEU A 19 -11.36 -12.40 -13.72
N ILE A 20 -12.65 -12.74 -13.93
CA ILE A 20 -13.58 -13.09 -12.84
C ILE A 20 -13.11 -14.38 -12.14
N VAL A 21 -12.75 -15.41 -12.92
CA VAL A 21 -12.22 -16.65 -12.37
C VAL A 21 -10.91 -16.38 -11.63
N TRP A 22 -10.00 -15.59 -12.20
CA TRP A 22 -8.75 -15.22 -11.57
C TRP A 22 -8.97 -14.50 -10.23
N ASP A 23 -9.89 -13.53 -10.17
CA ASP A 23 -10.23 -12.80 -8.94
C ASP A 23 -10.74 -13.76 -7.86
N GLY A 24 -11.65 -14.66 -8.24
CA GLY A 24 -12.24 -15.65 -7.33
C GLY A 24 -11.25 -16.65 -6.75
N VAL A 25 -10.25 -17.08 -7.53
CA VAL A 25 -9.28 -18.11 -7.08
C VAL A 25 -7.98 -17.53 -6.54
N SER A 26 -7.60 -16.31 -6.92
CA SER A 26 -6.28 -15.74 -6.61
C SER A 26 -6.34 -14.56 -5.65
N PHE A 27 -7.41 -13.76 -5.65
CA PHE A 27 -7.51 -12.54 -4.84
C PHE A 27 -8.48 -12.73 -3.67
N LEU A 28 -9.72 -13.16 -3.94
CA LEU A 28 -10.77 -13.33 -2.92
C LEU A 28 -10.36 -14.21 -1.72
N PRO A 29 -9.57 -15.30 -1.88
CA PRO A 29 -9.12 -16.09 -0.73
C PRO A 29 -8.30 -15.31 0.31
N HIS A 30 -7.71 -14.18 -0.09
CA HIS A 30 -6.91 -13.31 0.77
C HIS A 30 -7.65 -12.04 1.22
N LEU A 31 -8.92 -11.87 0.81
CA LEU A 31 -9.66 -10.65 1.11
C LEU A 31 -9.89 -10.44 2.61
N SER A 32 -10.16 -11.51 3.37
CA SER A 32 -10.33 -11.40 4.83
C SER A 32 -9.04 -10.96 5.52
N GLU A 33 -7.91 -11.53 5.14
CA GLU A 33 -6.58 -11.16 5.65
C GLU A 33 -6.22 -9.71 5.30
N LEU A 34 -6.54 -9.27 4.08
CA LEU A 34 -6.41 -7.88 3.66
C LEU A 34 -7.25 -6.91 4.50
N LYS A 35 -8.51 -7.26 4.77
CA LYS A 35 -9.40 -6.45 5.61
C LYS A 35 -8.91 -6.43 7.06
N GLN A 36 -8.35 -7.52 7.55
CA GLN A 36 -7.73 -7.55 8.88
C GLN A 36 -6.50 -6.65 8.94
N LEU A 37 -5.59 -6.75 7.96
CA LEU A 37 -4.44 -5.85 7.85
C LEU A 37 -4.85 -4.37 7.76
N ALA A 38 -5.93 -4.07 7.03
CA ALA A 38 -6.50 -2.74 6.96
C ALA A 38 -6.99 -2.25 8.33
N LYS A 39 -7.78 -3.09 9.00
CA LYS A 39 -8.35 -2.79 10.32
C LYS A 39 -7.25 -2.57 11.36
N ASP A 40 -6.31 -3.50 11.47
CA ASP A 40 -5.21 -3.40 12.44
C ASP A 40 -4.38 -2.13 12.23
N GLY A 41 -4.14 -1.76 10.97
CA GLY A 41 -3.42 -0.54 10.63
C GLY A 41 -4.20 0.70 11.05
N ASN A 42 -5.48 0.75 10.71
CA ASN A 42 -6.37 1.87 11.08
C ASN A 42 -6.52 2.02 12.60
N ASP A 43 -6.64 0.90 13.33
CA ASP A 43 -6.75 0.90 14.79
C ASP A 43 -5.47 1.47 15.43
N ARG A 44 -4.28 1.15 14.90
CA ARG A 44 -3.00 1.69 15.42
C ARG A 44 -2.86 3.20 15.26
N ILE A 45 -3.44 3.76 14.19
CA ILE A 45 -3.32 5.19 13.88
C ILE A 45 -4.61 5.95 14.20
N GLN A 46 -5.56 5.38 14.92
CA GLN A 46 -6.87 6.01 15.16
C GLN A 46 -6.75 7.44 15.71
N SER A 47 -5.77 7.70 16.59
CA SER A 47 -5.56 9.03 17.19
C SER A 47 -4.79 10.02 16.30
N VAL A 48 -4.07 9.54 15.30
CA VAL A 48 -3.15 10.35 14.45
C VAL A 48 -3.50 10.29 12.96
N GLY A 49 -4.51 9.52 12.56
CA GLY A 49 -4.83 9.22 11.17
C GLY A 49 -5.14 10.46 10.35
N ASP A 50 -5.86 11.43 10.92
CA ASP A 50 -6.21 12.70 10.27
C ASP A 50 -4.98 13.57 9.97
N VAL A 51 -3.91 13.41 10.74
CA VAL A 51 -2.64 14.12 10.54
C VAL A 51 -1.70 13.31 9.65
N LEU A 52 -1.62 12.00 9.86
CA LEU A 52 -0.72 11.12 9.14
C LEU A 52 -1.14 10.93 7.68
N TYR A 53 -2.44 10.84 7.38
CA TYR A 53 -2.92 10.60 6.02
C TYR A 53 -2.50 11.70 5.03
N PRO A 54 -2.72 13.01 5.30
CA PRO A 54 -2.23 14.08 4.43
C PRO A 54 -0.71 14.05 4.22
N ILE A 55 0.06 13.77 5.27
CA ILE A 55 1.52 13.67 5.19
C ILE A 55 1.94 12.50 4.29
N ALA A 56 1.31 11.34 4.46
CA ALA A 56 1.55 10.16 3.63
C ALA A 56 1.20 10.44 2.16
N VAL A 57 0.07 11.11 1.90
CA VAL A 57 -0.32 11.51 0.54
C VAL A 57 0.66 12.53 -0.05
N ALA A 58 1.16 13.49 0.73
CA ALA A 58 2.19 14.43 0.28
C ALA A 58 3.53 13.74 -0.05
N GLY A 59 3.82 12.63 0.63
CA GLY A 59 5.02 11.82 0.43
C GLY A 59 4.96 10.88 -0.76
N GLU A 60 3.85 10.16 -0.90
CA GLU A 60 3.74 9.03 -1.83
C GLU A 60 2.59 9.14 -2.84
N THR A 61 1.67 10.10 -2.70
CA THR A 61 0.37 10.21 -3.42
C THR A 61 -0.63 9.11 -3.04
N LYS A 62 -1.93 9.37 -3.23
CA LYS A 62 -3.00 8.36 -3.00
C LYS A 62 -2.76 7.08 -3.81
N GLU A 63 -2.38 7.25 -5.07
CA GLU A 63 -2.09 6.16 -5.99
C GLU A 63 -0.81 5.41 -5.61
N GLY A 64 0.22 6.12 -5.14
CA GLY A 64 1.46 5.47 -4.72
C GLY A 64 1.31 4.66 -3.44
N ILE A 65 0.53 5.14 -2.47
CA ILE A 65 0.12 4.38 -1.27
C ILE A 65 -0.45 3.02 -1.72
N ARG A 66 -1.52 3.03 -2.51
CA ARG A 66 -2.20 1.81 -2.95
C ARG A 66 -1.29 0.91 -3.81
N ARG A 67 -0.64 1.47 -4.83
CA ARG A 67 0.05 0.69 -5.87
C ARG A 67 1.40 0.15 -5.44
N TYR A 68 2.28 1.01 -4.93
CA TYR A 68 3.70 0.66 -4.76
C TYR A 68 4.00 0.03 -3.42
N TYR A 69 3.30 0.47 -2.38
CA TYR A 69 3.61 0.10 -1.01
C TYR A 69 2.57 -0.86 -0.44
N THR A 70 1.28 -0.71 -0.78
CA THR A 70 0.26 -1.62 -0.28
C THR A 70 0.21 -2.91 -1.09
N MET A 71 -0.29 -2.87 -2.34
CA MET A 71 -0.63 -4.11 -3.06
C MET A 71 0.58 -4.93 -3.48
N ARG A 72 1.69 -4.26 -3.84
CA ARG A 72 2.94 -4.95 -4.14
C ARG A 72 3.50 -5.70 -2.92
N GLN A 73 3.51 -5.07 -1.75
CA GLN A 73 4.08 -5.68 -0.54
C GLN A 73 3.18 -6.79 -0.01
N VAL A 74 1.86 -6.58 -0.03
CA VAL A 74 0.89 -7.63 0.33
C VAL A 74 1.06 -8.83 -0.59
N TYR A 75 1.06 -8.64 -1.91
CA TYR A 75 1.23 -9.76 -2.85
C TYR A 75 2.56 -10.50 -2.61
N MET A 76 3.62 -9.75 -2.30
CA MET A 76 4.91 -10.33 -1.93
C MET A 76 4.84 -11.15 -0.64
N TYR A 77 4.16 -10.63 0.39
CA TYR A 77 4.00 -11.25 1.71
C TYR A 77 3.10 -12.49 1.67
N LEU A 78 1.92 -12.39 1.05
CA LEU A 78 0.90 -13.44 1.08
C LEU A 78 1.15 -14.57 0.08
N VAL A 79 1.64 -14.24 -1.12
CA VAL A 79 1.64 -15.17 -2.25
C VAL A 79 3.05 -15.43 -2.79
N PHE A 80 3.76 -14.38 -3.23
CA PHE A 80 4.97 -14.56 -4.04
C PHE A 80 6.15 -15.16 -3.26
N SER A 81 6.32 -14.79 -1.99
CA SER A 81 7.38 -15.35 -1.13
C SER A 81 7.24 -16.87 -0.95
N LYS A 82 6.00 -17.38 -0.96
CA LYS A 82 5.67 -18.81 -0.81
C LYS A 82 5.76 -19.58 -2.13
N HIS A 83 5.53 -18.90 -3.26
CA HIS A 83 5.50 -19.51 -4.59
C HIS A 83 6.25 -18.66 -5.61
N ARG A 84 7.59 -18.63 -5.48
CA ARG A 84 8.44 -17.83 -6.36
C ARG A 84 8.29 -18.28 -7.83
N LYS A 85 7.74 -17.40 -8.66
CA LYS A 85 7.57 -17.59 -10.11
C LYS A 85 8.48 -16.63 -10.89
N SER A 86 8.38 -16.64 -12.23
CA SER A 86 9.15 -15.74 -13.12
C SER A 86 8.81 -14.26 -12.90
N ASN A 87 9.74 -13.37 -13.31
CA ASN A 87 9.57 -11.92 -13.21
C ASN A 87 8.34 -11.41 -13.98
N LEU A 88 8.04 -11.99 -15.16
CA LEU A 88 6.86 -11.61 -15.94
C LEU A 88 5.57 -11.88 -15.17
N ILE A 89 5.45 -13.07 -14.57
CA ILE A 89 4.29 -13.45 -13.75
C ILE A 89 4.18 -12.54 -12.53
N TRP A 90 5.31 -12.16 -11.92
CA TRP A 90 5.32 -11.20 -10.82
C TRP A 90 4.72 -9.85 -11.24
N HIS A 91 5.16 -9.26 -12.36
CA HIS A 91 4.63 -7.98 -12.84
C HIS A 91 3.13 -8.05 -13.17
N LEU A 92 2.69 -9.10 -13.88
CA LEU A 92 1.28 -9.29 -14.24
C LEU A 92 0.40 -9.44 -13.01
N ASN A 93 0.81 -10.28 -12.05
CA ASN A 93 0.04 -10.45 -10.82
C ASN A 93 0.00 -9.18 -9.97
N ASN A 94 1.08 -8.40 -9.88
CA ASN A 94 1.02 -7.09 -9.20
C ASN A 94 0.01 -6.15 -9.85
N MET A 95 -0.08 -6.14 -11.19
CA MET A 95 -1.07 -5.34 -11.90
C MET A 95 -2.49 -5.81 -11.60
N LEU A 96 -2.73 -7.12 -11.67
CA LEU A 96 -4.05 -7.71 -11.41
C LEU A 96 -4.48 -7.51 -9.95
N TRP A 97 -3.57 -7.69 -8.99
CA TRP A 97 -3.83 -7.40 -7.56
C TRP A 97 -4.16 -5.93 -7.35
N ASN A 98 -3.43 -5.02 -8.00
CA ASN A 98 -3.74 -3.59 -7.92
C ASN A 98 -5.14 -3.28 -8.50
N ALA A 99 -5.51 -3.91 -9.62
CA ALA A 99 -6.83 -3.73 -10.22
C ALA A 99 -7.95 -4.30 -9.33
N ALA A 100 -7.83 -5.54 -8.86
CA ALA A 100 -8.79 -6.17 -7.95
C ALA A 100 -8.95 -5.38 -6.65
N SER A 101 -7.85 -4.82 -6.11
CA SER A 101 -7.93 -3.97 -4.93
C SER A 101 -8.81 -2.73 -5.12
N ARG A 102 -8.93 -2.18 -6.34
CA ARG A 102 -9.83 -1.03 -6.59
C ARG A 102 -11.30 -1.40 -6.50
N ILE A 103 -11.62 -2.67 -6.67
CA ILE A 103 -12.98 -3.19 -6.58
C ILE A 103 -13.31 -3.50 -5.10
N HIS A 104 -12.37 -4.14 -4.39
CA HIS A 104 -12.64 -4.73 -3.09
C HIS A 104 -12.15 -3.92 -1.89
N ILE A 105 -11.22 -2.97 -2.09
CA ILE A 105 -10.53 -2.22 -1.05
C ILE A 105 -10.70 -0.71 -1.27
N ASN A 106 -11.29 -0.02 -0.29
CA ASN A 106 -11.43 1.44 -0.34
C ASN A 106 -10.12 2.17 0.05
N ASP A 107 -10.08 3.49 -0.10
CA ASP A 107 -8.85 4.28 0.15
C ASP A 107 -8.41 4.25 1.62
N GLN A 108 -9.35 4.23 2.56
CA GLN A 108 -9.05 4.15 3.99
C GLN A 108 -8.46 2.78 4.35
N GLU A 109 -8.99 1.71 3.77
CA GLU A 109 -8.46 0.36 3.95
C GLU A 109 -7.08 0.22 3.31
N ALA A 110 -6.88 0.76 2.11
CA ALA A 110 -5.58 0.77 1.44
C ALA A 110 -4.52 1.51 2.27
N PHE A 111 -4.93 2.60 2.95
CA PHE A 111 -4.08 3.34 3.86
C PHE A 111 -3.79 2.56 5.15
N GLY A 112 -4.78 1.90 5.75
CA GLY A 112 -4.55 1.03 6.91
C GLY A 112 -3.55 -0.09 6.60
N ILE A 113 -3.71 -0.76 5.45
CA ILE A 113 -2.73 -1.77 5.01
C ILE A 113 -1.36 -1.13 4.77
N TRP A 114 -1.30 0.07 4.19
CA TRP A 114 -0.05 0.80 4.01
C TRP A 114 0.68 1.04 5.34
N VAL A 115 -0.04 1.43 6.40
CA VAL A 115 0.55 1.62 7.74
C VAL A 115 1.26 0.35 8.22
N ASN A 116 0.70 -0.82 7.94
CA ASN A 116 1.28 -2.11 8.34
C ASN A 116 2.35 -2.65 7.38
N CYS A 117 2.29 -2.28 6.09
CA CYS A 117 3.10 -2.88 5.03
C CYS A 117 4.13 -1.96 4.37
N SER A 118 4.20 -0.68 4.75
CA SER A 118 5.02 0.35 4.06
C SER A 118 6.51 0.02 4.05
N LEU A 119 6.98 -0.83 4.98
CA LEU A 119 8.36 -1.27 5.10
C LEU A 119 8.44 -2.78 5.28
N SER A 120 9.31 -3.42 4.50
CA SER A 120 9.70 -4.84 4.52
C SER A 120 8.87 -5.75 5.42
N GLY A 121 7.75 -6.25 4.89
CA GLY A 121 6.81 -7.12 5.61
C GLY A 121 5.52 -6.40 5.97
N CYS A 122 4.52 -7.15 6.43
CA CYS A 122 3.17 -6.64 6.75
C CYS A 122 2.79 -6.83 8.24
N SER A 123 3.77 -6.89 9.14
CA SER A 123 3.54 -7.14 10.57
C SER A 123 3.42 -5.85 11.39
N GLU A 124 4.45 -5.01 11.35
CA GLU A 124 4.54 -3.82 12.20
C GLU A 124 4.65 -2.51 11.42
N GLY A 125 5.12 -2.54 10.16
CA GLY A 125 5.18 -1.37 9.27
C GLY A 125 5.72 -0.10 9.94
N LEU A 126 4.91 0.95 9.96
CA LEU A 126 5.24 2.23 10.56
C LEU A 126 5.40 2.18 12.09
N GLN A 127 4.72 1.26 12.77
CA GLN A 127 4.84 1.11 14.22
C GLN A 127 6.27 0.70 14.61
N ALA A 128 6.88 -0.21 13.84
CA ALA A 128 8.28 -0.59 14.03
C ALA A 128 9.23 0.59 13.85
N VAL A 129 8.94 1.50 12.91
CA VAL A 129 9.74 2.71 12.67
C VAL A 129 9.63 3.68 13.84
N ALA A 130 8.42 3.91 14.33
CA ALA A 130 8.14 4.76 15.48
C ALA A 130 8.95 4.28 16.70
N LYS A 131 8.88 2.97 16.99
CA LYS A 131 9.66 2.34 18.07
C LYS A 131 11.16 2.46 17.85
N LYS A 132 11.64 2.12 16.65
CA LYS A 132 13.07 2.08 16.34
C LYS A 132 13.74 3.44 16.47
N TYR A 133 13.11 4.50 15.95
CA TYR A 133 13.76 5.80 15.84
C TYR A 133 13.33 6.83 16.88
N TYR A 134 12.14 6.67 17.46
CA TYR A 134 11.58 7.63 18.41
C TYR A 134 11.24 7.00 19.77
N GLN A 135 11.38 5.67 19.92
CA GLN A 135 11.04 4.94 21.14
C GLN A 135 9.60 5.20 21.64
N LYS A 136 8.67 5.38 20.69
CA LYS A 136 7.28 5.76 20.94
C LYS A 136 6.32 4.87 20.16
N GLU A 137 5.08 4.79 20.65
CA GLU A 137 3.98 4.29 19.84
C GLU A 137 3.64 5.30 18.72
N ILE A 138 3.13 4.85 17.56
CA ILE A 138 2.81 5.76 16.44
C ILE A 138 1.78 6.82 16.85
N ALA A 139 0.87 6.44 17.76
CA ALA A 139 -0.15 7.29 18.35
C ALA A 139 0.42 8.44 19.21
N GLU A 140 1.69 8.36 19.63
CA GLU A 140 2.36 9.33 20.51
C GLU A 140 3.33 10.24 19.74
N LEU A 141 3.45 10.05 18.42
CA LEU A 141 4.33 10.85 17.59
C LEU A 141 3.74 12.24 17.36
N SER A 142 4.59 13.26 17.49
CA SER A 142 4.28 14.60 17.01
C SER A 142 4.15 14.64 15.49
N THR A 143 3.52 15.68 14.95
CA THR A 143 3.39 15.89 13.50
C THR A 143 4.74 15.84 12.77
N LYS A 144 5.80 16.38 13.38
CA LYS A 144 7.16 16.34 12.82
C LYS A 144 7.71 14.91 12.78
N GLU A 145 7.51 14.14 13.84
CA GLU A 145 7.94 12.74 13.92
C GLU A 145 7.13 11.84 12.96
N LEU A 146 5.82 12.11 12.79
CA LEU A 146 4.98 11.47 11.77
C LEU A 146 5.53 11.74 10.36
N ALA A 147 5.90 12.98 10.03
CA ALA A 147 6.57 13.28 8.77
C ALA A 147 7.93 12.59 8.63
N GLY A 148 8.66 12.43 9.73
CA GLY A 148 9.92 11.68 9.76
C GLY A 148 9.74 10.21 9.39
N ILE A 149 8.78 9.51 9.99
CA ILE A 149 8.52 8.11 9.64
C ILE A 149 8.02 7.95 8.20
N VAL A 150 7.25 8.91 7.68
CA VAL A 150 6.83 8.90 6.26
C VAL A 150 8.04 9.10 5.34
N ALA A 151 8.99 9.97 5.69
CA ALA A 151 10.22 10.13 4.92
C ALA A 151 11.04 8.84 4.85
N VAL A 152 11.10 8.08 5.96
CA VAL A 152 11.79 6.78 6.02
C VAL A 152 11.18 5.76 5.05
N VAL A 153 9.85 5.72 4.88
CA VAL A 153 9.18 4.81 3.92
C VAL A 153 9.76 4.95 2.51
N ARG A 154 10.07 6.17 2.09
CA ARG A 154 10.60 6.44 0.76
C ARG A 154 11.98 5.81 0.55
N ASN A 155 12.86 5.97 1.54
CA ASN A 155 14.21 5.41 1.52
C ASN A 155 14.74 5.33 2.96
N PRO A 156 14.72 4.14 3.59
CA PRO A 156 15.07 4.00 5.00
C PRO A 156 16.53 4.36 5.34
N VAL A 157 17.43 4.19 4.36
CA VAL A 157 18.85 4.48 4.54
C VAL A 157 19.12 5.98 4.43
N ARG A 158 18.53 6.64 3.43
CA ARG A 158 18.77 8.07 3.16
C ARG A 158 18.06 8.98 4.16
N PHE A 159 16.86 8.61 4.60
CA PHE A 159 15.99 9.48 5.39
C PHE A 159 15.84 9.05 6.84
N GLN A 160 16.83 8.31 7.36
CA GLN A 160 16.91 8.01 8.79
C GLN A 160 16.76 9.30 9.62
N PRO A 161 15.95 9.32 10.69
CA PRO A 161 15.79 10.47 11.57
C PRO A 161 17.13 11.01 12.08
N GLY A 162 17.28 12.33 12.07
CA GLY A 162 18.53 13.03 12.41
C GLY A 162 19.50 13.22 11.24
N ALA A 163 19.32 12.54 10.10
CA ALA A 163 20.11 12.82 8.90
C ALA A 163 19.70 14.17 8.27
N PRO A 164 20.64 14.99 7.74
CA PRO A 164 20.30 16.26 7.08
C PRO A 164 19.28 16.12 5.95
N ALA A 165 19.38 15.04 5.17
CA ALA A 165 18.43 14.74 4.10
C ALA A 165 17.02 14.43 4.64
N SER A 166 16.91 13.86 5.84
CA SER A 166 15.63 13.58 6.51
C SER A 166 14.96 14.89 6.94
N GLU A 167 15.70 15.81 7.56
CA GLU A 167 15.16 17.10 8.01
C GLU A 167 14.65 17.95 6.84
N ILE A 168 15.38 17.98 5.71
CA ILE A 168 14.92 18.65 4.48
C ILE A 168 13.61 18.01 4.00
N ARG A 169 13.56 16.68 3.92
CA ARG A 169 12.38 15.96 3.46
C ARG A 169 11.18 16.16 4.37
N ILE A 170 11.37 16.16 5.69
CA ILE A 170 10.32 16.44 6.67
C ILE A 170 9.73 17.82 6.42
N LYS A 171 10.57 18.84 6.23
CA LYS A 171 10.12 20.20 5.92
C LYS A 171 9.32 20.25 4.63
N GLU A 172 9.80 19.63 3.55
CA GLU A 172 9.08 19.54 2.27
C GLU A 172 7.69 18.90 2.44
N LEU A 173 7.58 17.80 3.19
CA LEU A 173 6.32 17.11 3.42
C LEU A 173 5.32 18.01 4.16
N LEU A 174 5.77 18.67 5.22
CA LEU A 174 4.93 19.56 6.01
C LEU A 174 4.51 20.82 5.23
N GLU A 175 5.38 21.33 4.36
CA GLU A 175 5.05 22.44 3.45
C GLU A 175 3.99 22.04 2.41
N LYS A 176 4.10 20.84 1.85
CA LYS A 176 3.08 20.30 0.92
C LYS A 176 1.72 20.08 1.59
N VAL A 177 1.70 19.65 2.85
CA VAL A 177 0.42 19.48 3.58
C VAL A 177 -0.26 20.83 3.84
N LYS A 178 0.51 21.90 4.07
CA LYS A 178 -0.02 23.26 4.26
C LYS A 178 -0.54 23.87 2.96
N ASN A 179 0.06 23.50 1.82
CA ASN A 179 -0.27 24.00 0.48
C ASN A 179 -0.61 22.82 -0.46
N PRO A 180 -1.77 22.16 -0.26
CA PRO A 180 -2.12 20.91 -0.93
C PRO A 180 -2.32 21.02 -2.45
#